data_AF-A0A7Y9HZW0-F1
#
_entry.id   AF-A0A7Y9HZW0-F1
#
_cell.length_a   1.000
_cell.length_b   1.000
_cell.length_c   1.000
_cell.angle_alpha   90.00
_cell.angle_beta   90.00
_cell.angle_gamma   90.00
#
_symmetry.space_group_name_H-M   'P 1'
#
loop_
_entity.id
_entity.type
_entity.pdbx_description
1 polymer ?
#
loop_
_entity_poly.entity_id
_entity_poly.type
_entity_poly.pdbx_seq_one_letter_code
_entity_poly.pdbx_strand_id
1 'polypeptide(L)'
;MVAAPPPQPNFGSAASFALFTTTEAVGNTGISNITGNIGTNSGAITGFGTSTVTGSIYNNNSITAQCATDLETAYNQISSFTPTAAHDAVFGNGEKLDAGVYSLGSAGSAAGVLTLDAQGNSSALFIFQIDGAFNTGAGTTVVLVNGPVA
;
A
#
# COMPACT_ATOMS: atom_id res chain seq x y z
N MET A 1 12.81 8.87 26.44
CA MET A 1 13.50 8.52 25.17
C MET A 1 12.40 8.28 24.15
N VAL A 2 12.29 9.11 23.12
CA VAL A 2 11.33 8.89 22.02
C VAL A 2 11.84 7.68 21.22
N ALA A 3 10.97 6.74 20.87
CA ALA A 3 11.37 5.58 20.07
C ALA A 3 11.94 6.05 18.72
N ALA A 4 13.00 5.39 18.24
CA ALA A 4 13.52 5.68 16.91
C ALA A 4 12.43 5.36 15.86
N PRO A 5 12.32 6.16 14.77
CA PRO A 5 11.36 5.87 13.71
C PRO A 5 11.64 4.49 13.11
N PRO A 6 10.61 3.74 12.68
CA PRO A 6 10.82 2.43 12.07
C PRO A 6 11.70 2.56 10.82
N PRO A 7 12.51 1.55 10.47
CA PRO A 7 13.23 1.55 9.21
C PRO A 7 12.24 1.46 8.05
N GLN A 8 12.66 1.94 6.87
CA GLN A 8 11.89 1.80 5.64
C GLN A 8 11.61 0.31 5.35
N PRO A 9 10.35 -0.08 5.08
CA PRO A 9 10.03 -1.44 4.65
C PRO A 9 10.76 -1.81 3.36
N ASN A 10 11.32 -3.01 3.30
CA ASN A 10 11.94 -3.51 2.08
C ASN A 10 10.95 -4.40 1.32
N PHE A 11 10.45 -3.91 0.20
CA PHE A 11 9.51 -4.64 -0.65
C PHE A 11 10.18 -5.62 -1.63
N GLY A 12 11.52 -5.66 -1.70
CA GLY A 12 12.24 -6.53 -2.61
C GLY A 12 11.74 -6.41 -4.05
N SER A 13 11.49 -7.55 -4.70
CA SER A 13 10.94 -7.61 -6.05
C SER A 13 9.50 -7.08 -6.17
N ALA A 14 8.72 -7.06 -5.08
CA ALA A 14 7.36 -6.52 -5.06
C ALA A 14 7.32 -5.01 -5.34
N ALA A 15 8.41 -4.29 -5.07
CA ALA A 15 8.54 -2.86 -5.40
C ALA A 15 8.37 -2.53 -6.89
N SER A 16 8.55 -3.52 -7.78
CA SER A 16 8.41 -3.35 -9.23
C SER A 16 6.99 -3.61 -9.76
N PHE A 17 6.09 -4.15 -8.91
CA PHE A 17 4.73 -4.47 -9.28
C PHE A 17 3.77 -3.35 -8.87
N ALA A 18 2.95 -2.91 -9.82
CA ALA A 18 1.81 -2.04 -9.54
C ALA A 18 0.60 -2.84 -9.03
N LEU A 19 0.42 -4.05 -9.55
CA LEU A 19 -0.65 -4.97 -9.17
C LEU A 19 -0.04 -6.36 -8.99
N PHE A 20 -0.18 -6.94 -7.80
CA PHE A 20 0.30 -8.29 -7.53
C PHE A 20 -0.61 -9.01 -6.55
N THR A 21 -0.77 -10.32 -6.74
CA THR A 21 -1.30 -11.21 -5.70
C THR A 21 -0.48 -12.50 -5.62
N THR A 22 -0.26 -12.99 -4.40
CA THR A 22 0.39 -14.30 -4.17
C THR A 22 -0.51 -15.45 -4.62
N THR A 23 -1.84 -15.29 -4.47
CA THR A 23 -2.84 -16.29 -4.83
C THR A 23 -4.08 -15.64 -5.42
N GLU A 24 -4.75 -16.35 -6.32
CA GLU A 24 -5.95 -15.93 -7.06
C GLU A 24 -5.71 -15.00 -8.25
N ALA A 25 -6.81 -14.71 -8.96
CA ALA A 25 -6.80 -13.97 -10.20
C ALA A 25 -6.60 -12.45 -10.01
N VAL A 26 -5.99 -11.82 -11.01
CA VAL A 26 -5.97 -10.36 -11.19
C VAL A 26 -6.87 -10.01 -12.37
N GLY A 27 -7.97 -9.31 -12.10
CA GLY A 27 -8.95 -8.90 -13.11
C GLY A 27 -9.01 -7.38 -13.29
N ASN A 28 -9.19 -6.93 -14.51
CA ASN A 28 -9.51 -5.53 -14.83
C ASN A 28 -10.82 -5.43 -15.62
N THR A 29 -11.56 -4.35 -15.39
CA THR A 29 -12.75 -4.01 -16.18
C THR A 29 -12.61 -2.59 -16.69
N GLY A 30 -12.95 -2.38 -17.97
CA GLY A 30 -12.79 -1.07 -18.61
C GLY A 30 -11.35 -0.74 -18.99
N ILE A 31 -11.09 0.55 -19.22
CA ILE A 31 -9.78 1.05 -19.64
C ILE A 31 -9.03 1.58 -18.41
N SER A 32 -7.86 1.00 -18.15
CA SER A 32 -6.95 1.41 -17.08
C SER A 32 -5.61 1.85 -17.67
N ASN A 33 -4.87 2.69 -16.94
CA ASN A 33 -3.49 3.03 -17.22
C ASN A 33 -2.64 2.59 -16.03
N ILE A 34 -1.74 1.64 -16.24
CA ILE A 34 -0.90 1.05 -15.19
C ILE A 34 0.56 1.31 -15.51
N THR A 35 1.32 1.82 -14.53
CA THR A 35 2.78 1.95 -14.60
C THR A 35 3.38 1.05 -13.54
N GLY A 36 4.14 0.05 -13.98
CA GLY A 36 4.65 -1.05 -13.15
C GLY A 36 4.16 -2.42 -13.62
N ASN A 37 4.76 -3.48 -13.06
CA ASN A 37 4.42 -4.85 -13.44
C ASN A 37 3.06 -5.27 -12.90
N ILE A 38 2.42 -6.22 -13.59
CA ILE A 38 1.19 -6.89 -13.15
C ILE A 38 1.52 -8.36 -12.95
N GLY A 39 1.08 -8.97 -11.86
CA GLY A 39 1.28 -10.40 -11.72
C GLY A 39 0.38 -11.13 -10.73
N THR A 40 0.34 -12.44 -10.92
CA THR A 40 -0.17 -13.39 -9.93
C THR A 40 0.78 -14.59 -9.87
N ASN A 41 1.07 -15.05 -8.65
CA ASN A 41 1.82 -16.29 -8.48
C ASN A 41 0.94 -17.55 -8.57
N SER A 42 -0.39 -17.40 -8.59
CA SER A 42 -1.33 -18.49 -8.85
C SER A 42 -2.67 -17.90 -9.26
N GLY A 43 -3.14 -18.16 -10.47
CA GLY A 43 -4.42 -17.66 -10.96
C GLY A 43 -4.35 -17.14 -12.39
N ALA A 44 -5.42 -16.50 -12.84
CA ALA A 44 -5.49 -15.90 -14.18
C ALA A 44 -5.30 -14.38 -14.12
N ILE A 45 -4.75 -13.80 -15.19
CA ILE A 45 -4.72 -12.36 -15.42
C ILE A 45 -5.62 -12.06 -16.59
N THR A 46 -6.67 -11.25 -16.38
CA THR A 46 -7.74 -11.04 -17.37
C THR A 46 -8.20 -9.59 -17.44
N GLY A 47 -8.74 -9.19 -18.61
CA GLY A 47 -9.41 -7.89 -18.77
C GLY A 47 -8.51 -6.68 -19.00
N PHE A 48 -7.20 -6.87 -19.21
CA PHE A 48 -6.25 -5.77 -19.48
C PHE A 48 -6.07 -5.42 -20.96
N GLY A 49 -6.73 -6.13 -21.88
CA GLY A 49 -6.47 -6.00 -23.33
C GLY A 49 -6.73 -4.62 -23.95
N THR A 50 -7.60 -3.80 -23.33
CA THR A 50 -7.88 -2.41 -23.73
C THR A 50 -7.13 -1.37 -22.91
N SER A 51 -6.31 -1.81 -21.94
CA SER A 51 -5.61 -0.95 -20.99
C SER A 51 -4.18 -0.68 -21.44
N THR A 52 -3.62 0.44 -21.00
CA THR A 52 -2.20 0.73 -21.18
C THR A 52 -1.42 0.19 -19.99
N VAL A 53 -0.45 -0.68 -20.24
CA VAL A 53 0.46 -1.20 -19.21
C VAL A 53 1.89 -0.83 -19.57
N THR A 54 2.47 0.09 -18.80
CA THR A 54 3.89 0.44 -18.86
C THR A 54 4.65 -0.43 -17.86
N GLY A 55 4.85 -1.69 -18.24
CA GLY A 55 5.48 -2.73 -17.42
C GLY A 55 5.30 -4.11 -18.06
N SER A 56 5.73 -5.15 -17.36
CA SER A 56 5.55 -6.54 -17.79
C SER A 56 4.39 -7.20 -17.07
N ILE A 57 3.76 -8.17 -17.74
CA ILE A 57 2.76 -9.05 -17.13
C ILE A 57 3.44 -10.39 -16.84
N TYR A 58 3.44 -10.82 -15.57
CA TYR A 58 4.02 -12.10 -15.13
C TYR A 58 2.95 -12.99 -14.52
N ASN A 59 2.85 -14.23 -15.00
CA ASN A 59 1.88 -15.19 -14.51
C ASN A 59 2.56 -16.51 -14.12
N ASN A 60 2.48 -16.85 -12.84
CA ASN A 60 2.96 -18.11 -12.25
C ASN A 60 4.34 -18.55 -12.78
N ASN A 61 5.36 -17.74 -12.49
CA ASN A 61 6.75 -17.98 -12.89
C ASN A 61 7.72 -17.69 -11.73
N SER A 62 9.03 -17.80 -12.00
CA SER A 62 10.05 -17.55 -10.98
C SER A 62 10.05 -16.12 -10.42
N ILE A 63 9.64 -15.13 -11.22
CA ILE A 63 9.56 -13.72 -10.80
C ILE A 63 8.39 -13.53 -9.83
N THR A 64 7.22 -14.09 -10.14
CA THR A 64 6.06 -14.02 -9.23
C THR A 64 6.28 -14.83 -7.96
N ALA A 65 7.05 -15.93 -8.02
CA ALA A 65 7.40 -16.72 -6.85
C ALA A 65 8.32 -15.95 -5.89
N GLN A 66 9.30 -15.23 -6.42
CA GLN A 66 10.14 -14.34 -5.61
C GLN A 66 9.32 -13.17 -5.04
N CYS A 67 8.46 -12.56 -5.87
CA CYS A 67 7.58 -11.47 -5.44
C CYS A 67 6.65 -11.87 -4.29
N ALA A 68 6.10 -13.09 -4.31
CA ALA A 68 5.30 -13.63 -3.21
C ALA A 68 6.11 -13.74 -1.91
N THR A 69 7.36 -14.22 -1.99
CA THR A 69 8.25 -14.37 -0.83
C THR A 69 8.65 -13.00 -0.25
N ASP A 70 8.99 -12.05 -1.12
CA ASP A 70 9.37 -10.70 -0.71
C ASP A 70 8.18 -9.93 -0.14
N LEU A 71 6.99 -10.10 -0.70
CA LEU A 71 5.76 -9.50 -0.18
C LEU A 71 5.42 -10.02 1.22
N GLU A 72 5.51 -11.33 1.44
CA GLU A 72 5.32 -11.93 2.77
C GLU A 72 6.34 -11.39 3.78
N THR A 73 7.60 -11.23 3.37
CA THR A 73 8.66 -10.65 4.20
C THR A 73 8.34 -9.19 4.56
N ALA A 74 7.93 -8.38 3.58
CA ALA A 74 7.55 -6.99 3.79
C ALA A 74 6.31 -6.86 4.69
N TYR A 75 5.30 -7.71 4.49
CA TYR A 75 4.11 -7.76 5.35
C TYR A 75 4.47 -8.06 6.81
N ASN A 76 5.29 -9.09 7.05
CA ASN A 76 5.73 -9.44 8.39
C ASN A 76 6.58 -8.33 9.03
N GLN A 77 7.44 -7.66 8.24
CA GLN A 77 8.20 -6.50 8.70
C GLN A 77 7.27 -5.37 9.15
N ILE A 78 6.32 -4.97 8.30
CA ILE A 78 5.36 -3.89 8.58
C ILE A 78 4.50 -4.22 9.80
N SER A 79 4.02 -5.46 9.91
CA SER A 79 3.18 -5.93 11.02
C SER A 79 3.94 -5.98 12.35
N SER A 80 5.27 -6.12 12.32
CA SER A 80 6.11 -6.15 13.52
C SER A 80 6.39 -4.77 14.14
N PHE A 81 6.09 -3.69 13.42
CA PHE A 81 6.36 -2.35 13.93
C PHE A 81 5.43 -1.99 15.08
N THR A 82 6.00 -1.46 16.16
CA THR A 82 5.25 -0.97 17.32
C THR A 82 4.43 0.25 16.94
N PRO A 83 3.10 0.25 17.17
CA PRO A 83 2.26 1.43 16.96
C PRO A 83 2.73 2.63 17.78
N THR A 84 2.80 3.80 17.14
CA THR A 84 3.02 5.09 17.81
C THR A 84 1.73 5.68 18.32
N ALA A 85 0.60 5.36 17.69
CA ALA A 85 -0.73 5.79 18.09
C ALA A 85 -1.79 4.74 17.68
N ALA A 86 -2.83 4.60 18.50
CA ALA A 86 -4.08 3.99 18.06
C ALA A 86 -4.92 5.03 17.32
N HIS A 87 -5.73 4.59 16.37
CA HIS A 87 -6.63 5.44 15.58
C HIS A 87 -8.07 4.90 15.65
N ASP A 88 -9.05 5.80 15.49
CA ASP A 88 -10.47 5.43 15.42
C ASP A 88 -10.82 4.77 14.06
N ALA A 89 -12.06 4.32 13.88
CA ALA A 89 -12.43 3.53 12.70
C ALA A 89 -12.39 4.30 11.34
N VAL A 90 -12.34 5.64 11.36
CA VAL A 90 -12.47 6.46 10.15
C VAL A 90 -11.33 7.47 10.05
N PHE A 91 -10.42 7.26 9.11
CA PHE A 91 -9.39 8.22 8.73
C PHE A 91 -9.96 9.32 7.82
N GLY A 92 -9.36 10.51 7.87
CA GLY A 92 -9.67 11.62 6.96
C GLY A 92 -10.68 12.63 7.52
N ASN A 93 -11.66 13.05 6.74
CA ASN A 93 -12.58 14.14 7.08
C ASN A 93 -11.88 15.46 7.47
N GLY A 94 -10.74 15.76 6.82
CA GLY A 94 -9.90 16.93 7.12
C GLY A 94 -8.79 16.64 8.13
N GLU A 95 -8.66 15.40 8.58
CA GLU A 95 -7.58 14.94 9.43
C GLU A 95 -6.21 15.16 8.79
N LYS A 96 -5.24 15.46 9.66
CA LYS A 96 -3.84 15.59 9.34
C LYS A 96 -3.02 14.70 10.29
N LEU A 97 -2.28 13.77 9.72
CA LEU A 97 -1.41 12.85 10.42
C LEU A 97 0.05 13.22 10.19
N ASP A 98 0.84 13.15 11.25
CA ASP A 98 2.30 13.21 11.20
C ASP A 98 2.87 11.81 10.90
N ALA A 99 4.17 11.71 10.65
CA ALA A 99 4.81 10.41 10.45
C ALA A 99 4.63 9.51 11.69
N GLY A 100 4.23 8.26 11.48
CA GLY A 100 3.94 7.32 12.55
C GLY A 100 3.42 5.96 12.09
N VAL A 101 3.25 5.08 13.07
CA VAL A 101 2.60 3.77 12.93
C VAL A 101 1.24 3.85 13.63
N TYR A 102 0.17 3.85 12.86
CA TYR A 102 -1.21 3.97 13.31
C TYR A 102 -1.87 2.60 13.33
N SER A 103 -2.33 2.16 14.50
CA SER A 103 -3.05 0.89 14.65
C SER A 103 -4.55 1.09 14.80
N LEU A 104 -5.32 0.20 14.16
CA LEU A 104 -6.75 0.07 14.33
C LEU A 104 -7.08 -1.41 14.49
N GLY A 105 -7.54 -1.80 15.70
CA GLY A 105 -7.84 -3.20 16.04
C GLY A 105 -9.15 -3.75 15.47
N SER A 106 -9.64 -3.19 14.36
CA SER A 106 -10.90 -3.58 13.73
C SER A 106 -10.96 -3.13 12.26
N ALA A 107 -12.08 -3.37 11.59
CA ALA A 107 -12.31 -2.83 10.25
C ALA A 107 -12.30 -1.29 10.27
N GLY A 108 -11.69 -0.71 9.24
CA GLY A 108 -11.51 0.73 9.09
C GLY A 108 -12.01 1.29 7.77
N SER A 109 -11.99 2.61 7.68
CA SER A 109 -12.28 3.30 6.44
C SER A 109 -11.55 4.63 6.32
N ALA A 110 -11.49 5.19 5.11
CA ALA A 110 -11.12 6.58 4.87
C ALA A 110 -12.21 7.34 4.12
N ALA A 111 -12.49 8.56 4.56
CA ALA A 111 -13.50 9.46 3.98
C ALA A 111 -12.94 10.88 3.82
N GLY A 112 -13.42 11.63 2.82
CA GLY A 112 -13.00 13.02 2.61
C GLY A 112 -11.49 13.14 2.35
N VAL A 113 -10.85 14.17 2.92
CA VAL A 113 -9.41 14.38 2.77
C VAL A 113 -8.67 13.85 4.00
N LEU A 114 -7.67 13.00 3.76
CA LEU A 114 -6.63 12.62 4.73
C LEU A 114 -5.31 13.27 4.31
N THR A 115 -4.74 14.09 5.20
CA THR A 115 -3.45 14.75 4.95
C THR A 115 -2.33 14.01 5.69
N LEU A 116 -1.30 13.58 4.96
CA LEU A 116 -0.06 13.05 5.52
C LEU A 116 0.98 14.16 5.50
N ASP A 117 1.39 14.67 6.66
CA ASP A 117 2.37 15.75 6.77
C ASP A 117 3.74 15.20 7.15
N ALA A 118 4.66 15.23 6.19
CA ALA A 118 6.02 14.79 6.40
C ALA A 118 6.87 15.81 7.19
N GLN A 119 6.36 17.01 7.46
CA GLN A 119 7.02 18.04 8.27
C GLN A 119 8.45 18.38 7.81
N GLY A 120 8.71 18.29 6.50
CA GLY A 120 10.04 18.51 5.90
C GLY A 120 11.00 17.32 6.02
N ASN A 121 10.55 16.19 6.57
CA ASN A 121 11.36 14.98 6.69
C ASN A 121 11.24 14.09 5.45
N SER A 122 12.31 13.99 4.68
CA SER A 122 12.36 13.14 3.47
C SER A 122 12.25 11.64 3.74
N SER A 123 12.43 11.23 4.99
CA SER A 123 12.34 9.85 5.45
C SER A 123 11.06 9.58 6.26
N ALA A 124 10.08 10.49 6.22
CA ALA A 124 8.79 10.33 6.89
C ALA A 124 8.10 9.01 6.47
N LEU A 125 7.59 8.28 7.45
CA LEU A 125 6.86 7.03 7.25
C LEU A 125 5.47 7.13 7.84
N PHE A 126 4.48 6.71 7.06
CA PHE A 126 3.08 6.61 7.48
C PHE A 126 2.67 5.16 7.29
N ILE A 127 2.44 4.46 8.39
CA ILE A 127 2.13 3.03 8.39
C ILE A 127 0.77 2.85 9.06
N PHE A 128 -0.15 2.18 8.36
CA PHE A 128 -1.50 1.92 8.83
C PHE A 128 -1.67 0.42 9.02
N GLN A 129 -1.72 -0.02 10.28
CA GLN A 129 -1.95 -1.41 10.67
C GLN A 129 -3.43 -1.59 11.02
N ILE A 130 -4.19 -2.18 10.10
CA ILE A 130 -5.65 -2.34 10.21
C ILE A 130 -5.98 -3.82 10.41
N ASP A 131 -6.50 -4.18 11.58
CA ASP A 131 -6.92 -5.56 11.91
C ASP A 131 -8.36 -5.81 11.41
N GLY A 132 -8.54 -5.73 10.10
CA GLY A 132 -9.82 -5.91 9.44
C GLY A 132 -9.88 -5.37 8.02
N ALA A 133 -11.09 -5.37 7.45
CA ALA A 133 -11.32 -4.79 6.14
C ALA A 133 -11.06 -3.28 6.16
N PHE A 134 -10.54 -2.74 5.05
CA PHE A 134 -10.36 -1.31 4.85
C PHE A 134 -11.19 -0.85 3.64
N ASN A 135 -11.97 0.21 3.81
CA ASN A 135 -12.85 0.75 2.77
C ASN A 135 -12.59 2.24 2.53
N THR A 136 -13.00 2.76 1.37
CA THR A 136 -12.98 4.21 1.11
C THR A 136 -14.35 4.71 0.68
N GLY A 137 -14.71 5.90 1.17
CA GLY A 137 -15.85 6.65 0.64
C GLY A 137 -15.57 7.17 -0.77
N ALA A 138 -16.64 7.40 -1.54
CA ALA A 138 -16.49 8.04 -2.85
C ALA A 138 -15.90 9.46 -2.68
N GLY A 139 -14.87 9.78 -3.47
CA GLY A 139 -14.18 11.07 -3.41
C GLY A 139 -13.13 11.19 -2.29
N THR A 140 -12.82 10.11 -1.57
CA THR A 140 -11.71 10.11 -0.62
C THR A 140 -10.39 10.46 -1.32
N THR A 141 -9.63 11.38 -0.73
CA THR A 141 -8.34 11.83 -1.23
C THR A 141 -7.30 11.73 -0.13
N VAL A 142 -6.15 11.11 -0.43
CA VAL A 142 -4.98 11.12 0.44
C VAL A 142 -3.97 12.10 -0.15
N VAL A 143 -3.56 13.10 0.64
CA VAL A 143 -2.65 14.16 0.21
C VAL A 143 -1.38 14.10 1.04
N LEU A 144 -0.23 13.98 0.38
CA LEU A 144 1.07 14.17 1.02
C LEU A 144 1.45 15.65 0.96
N VAL A 145 1.80 16.22 2.11
CA VAL A 145 2.29 17.60 2.22
C VAL A 145 3.64 17.64 2.91
N ASN A 146 4.42 18.68 2.62
CA ASN A 146 5.74 18.94 3.20
C ASN A 146 6.70 17.72 3.12
N GLY A 147 6.51 16.84 2.15
CA GLY A 147 7.42 15.75 1.83
C GLY A 147 8.44 16.15 0.77
N PRO A 148 9.42 15.28 0.47
CA PRO A 148 10.18 15.43 -0.76
C PRO A 148 9.17 15.30 -1.92
N VAL A 149 9.30 16.15 -2.93
CA VAL A 149 8.43 16.10 -4.12
C VAL A 149 8.52 14.68 -4.70
N ALA A 150 7.37 14.05 -4.93
CA ALA A 150 7.26 12.70 -5.52
C ALA A 150 7.87 12.63 -6.92
#